data_AF-A0AAN3YUP3-F1
#
_entry.id   AF-A0AAN3YUP3-F1
#
_cell.length_a   1.000
_cell.length_b   1.000
_cell.length_c   1.000
_cell.angle_alpha   90.00
_cell.angle_beta   90.00
_cell.angle_gamma   90.00
#
_symmetry.space_group_name_H-M   'P 1'
#
loop_
_entity.id
_entity.type
_entity.pdbx_description
1 polymer ?
#
loop_
_entity_poly.entity_id
_entity_poly.type
_entity_poly.pdbx_seq_one_letter_code
_entity_poly.pdbx_strand_id
1 'polypeptide(L)'
;MDKSRRQFEVWIADNAYLFMHINLTYHEAALYKLWQASRDSLVLDLPEREKNKGNYDFFTDGYNSGISACEISLLDNGVKIKNE
;
A
#
# COMPACT_ATOMS: atom_id res chain seq x y z
N MET A 1 1.05 -6.20 6.94
CA MET A 1 1.27 -6.49 5.50
C MET A 1 0.37 -7.64 5.03
N ASP A 2 -0.98 -7.53 5.03
CA ASP A 2 -1.80 -8.72 4.69
C ASP A 2 -3.08 -8.51 3.89
N LYS A 3 -3.52 -7.27 3.62
CA LYS A 3 -4.76 -7.07 2.83
C LYS A 3 -4.52 -7.06 1.32
N SER A 4 -3.54 -6.27 0.86
CA SER A 4 -3.17 -6.21 -0.57
C SER A 4 -2.63 -7.55 -1.10
N ARG A 5 -1.83 -8.25 -0.29
CA ARG A 5 -1.36 -9.60 -0.61
C ARG A 5 -2.52 -10.58 -0.76
N ARG A 6 -3.43 -10.60 0.21
CA ARG A 6 -4.61 -11.48 0.16
C ARG A 6 -5.52 -11.18 -1.02
N GLN A 7 -5.69 -9.91 -1.39
CA GLN A 7 -6.42 -9.52 -2.60
C GLN A 7 -5.75 -10.07 -3.87
N PHE A 8 -4.42 -10.01 -3.94
CA PHE A 8 -3.67 -10.57 -5.06
C PHE A 8 -3.78 -12.10 -5.13
N GLU A 9 -3.66 -12.80 -3.99
CA GLU A 9 -3.81 -14.25 -3.92
C GLU A 9 -5.22 -14.71 -4.32
N VAL A 10 -6.27 -14.00 -3.87
CA VAL A 10 -7.67 -14.25 -4.30
C VAL A 10 -7.81 -14.02 -5.81
N TRP A 11 -7.26 -12.94 -6.33
CA TRP A 11 -7.31 -12.66 -7.76
C TRP A 11 -6.62 -13.76 -8.59
N ILE A 12 -5.46 -14.27 -8.16
CA ILE A 12 -4.81 -15.42 -8.82
C ILE A 12 -5.71 -16.65 -8.80
N ALA A 13 -6.29 -16.97 -7.64
CA ALA A 13 -7.16 -18.14 -7.49
C ALA A 13 -8.39 -18.04 -8.42
N ASP A 14 -9.04 -16.88 -8.47
CA ASP A 14 -10.20 -16.63 -9.33
C ASP A 14 -9.85 -16.67 -10.83
N ASN A 15 -8.58 -16.44 -11.18
CA ASN A 15 -8.09 -16.39 -12.55
C ASN A 15 -7.19 -17.57 -12.93
N ALA A 16 -7.18 -18.65 -12.14
CA ALA A 16 -6.32 -19.82 -12.37
C ALA A 16 -6.52 -20.43 -13.78
N TYR A 17 -7.71 -20.31 -14.36
CA TYR A 17 -8.03 -20.76 -15.72
C TYR A 17 -7.17 -20.09 -16.80
N LEU A 18 -6.70 -18.86 -16.59
CA LEU A 18 -5.80 -18.16 -17.53
C LEU A 18 -4.44 -18.86 -17.64
N PHE A 19 -4.09 -19.70 -16.67
CA PHE A 19 -2.79 -20.35 -16.56
C PHE A 19 -2.88 -21.87 -16.71
N MET A 20 -4.06 -22.43 -17.06
CA MET A 20 -4.32 -23.88 -17.14
C MET A 20 -3.42 -24.66 -18.11
N HIS A 21 -2.87 -24.00 -19.14
CA HIS A 21 -2.01 -24.64 -20.15
C HIS A 21 -0.52 -24.48 -19.87
N ILE A 22 -0.17 -23.98 -18.68
CA ILE A 22 1.19 -23.64 -18.31
C ILE A 22 1.48 -24.13 -16.90
N ASN A 23 2.77 -24.25 -16.55
CA ASN A 23 3.17 -24.74 -15.23
C ASN A 23 2.84 -23.67 -14.16
N LEU A 24 1.68 -23.80 -13.51
CA LEU A 24 1.15 -22.86 -12.52
C LEU A 24 2.20 -22.47 -11.47
N THR A 25 3.00 -23.41 -10.96
CA THR A 25 3.97 -23.15 -9.89
C THR A 25 5.06 -22.14 -10.30
N TYR A 26 5.52 -22.18 -11.55
CA TYR A 26 6.53 -21.22 -12.04
C TYR A 26 5.91 -19.84 -12.29
N HIS A 27 4.67 -19.81 -12.79
CA HIS A 27 3.96 -18.57 -13.07
C HIS A 27 3.47 -17.86 -11.81
N GLU A 28 2.99 -18.59 -10.80
CA GLU A 28 2.64 -18.03 -9.49
C GLU A 28 3.85 -17.34 -8.86
N ALA A 29 5.03 -17.96 -8.92
CA ALA A 29 6.26 -17.35 -8.43
C ALA A 29 6.64 -16.08 -9.22
N ALA A 30 6.46 -16.07 -10.54
CA ALA A 30 6.72 -14.90 -11.38
C ALA A 30 5.71 -13.76 -11.14
N LEU A 31 4.42 -14.08 -11.05
CA LEU A 31 3.34 -13.14 -10.75
C LEU A 31 3.54 -12.53 -9.35
N TYR A 32 3.92 -13.34 -8.37
CA TYR A 32 4.23 -12.86 -7.03
C TYR A 32 5.42 -11.87 -7.04
N LYS A 33 6.49 -12.18 -7.78
CA LYS A 33 7.63 -11.24 -7.96
C LYS A 33 7.21 -9.95 -8.65
N LEU A 34 6.35 -10.02 -9.67
CA LEU A 34 5.81 -8.84 -10.36
C LEU A 34 4.94 -7.99 -9.42
N TRP A 35 4.09 -8.63 -8.62
CA TRP A 35 3.29 -7.96 -7.59
C TRP A 35 4.20 -7.27 -6.57
N GLN A 36 5.20 -7.97 -6.03
CA GLN A 36 6.18 -7.39 -5.12
C GLN A 36 6.89 -6.18 -5.74
N ALA A 37 7.39 -6.31 -6.97
CA ALA A 37 8.07 -5.22 -7.68
C ALA A 37 7.15 -4.00 -7.91
N SER A 38 5.88 -4.22 -8.25
CA SER A 38 4.89 -3.14 -8.38
C SER A 38 4.71 -2.40 -7.06
N ARG A 39 4.63 -3.11 -5.93
CA ARG A 39 4.51 -2.49 -4.60
C ARG A 39 5.78 -1.77 -4.17
N ASP A 40 6.94 -2.31 -4.52
CA ASP A 40 8.24 -1.70 -4.23
C ASP A 40 8.43 -0.39 -5.00
N SER A 41 7.87 -0.26 -6.20
CA SER A 41 7.88 0.99 -6.98
C SER A 41 6.90 2.06 -6.50
N LEU A 42 5.85 1.65 -5.77
CA LEU A 42 4.77 2.53 -5.34
C LEU A 42 5.05 3.06 -3.94
N VAL A 43 5.91 4.08 -3.90
CA VAL A 43 6.21 4.86 -2.70
C VAL A 43 5.49 6.20 -2.81
N LEU A 44 4.61 6.51 -1.85
CA LEU A 44 3.90 7.78 -1.79
C LEU A 44 4.65 8.79 -0.93
N ASP A 45 4.62 10.05 -1.34
CA ASP A 45 5.03 11.18 -0.52
C ASP A 45 3.77 11.77 0.13
N LEU A 46 3.74 11.84 1.46
CA LEU A 46 2.65 12.52 2.17
C LEU A 46 2.91 14.04 2.21
N PRO A 47 1.86 14.87 2.29
CA PRO A 47 2.03 16.30 2.51
C PRO A 47 2.87 16.58 3.75
N GLU A 48 3.70 17.63 3.71
CA GLU A 48 4.43 18.07 4.89
C GLU A 48 3.48 18.45 6.01
N ARG A 49 3.83 18.04 7.24
CA ARG A 49 3.09 18.38 8.45
C ARG A 49 3.39 19.82 8.85
N GLU A 50 2.36 20.56 9.22
CA GLU A 50 2.47 21.93 9.70
C GLU A 50 3.12 21.96 11.09
N LYS A 51 4.02 22.92 11.31
CA LYS A 51 4.71 23.07 12.61
C LYS A 51 3.83 23.87 13.57
N ASN A 52 3.64 23.34 14.77
CA ASN A 52 2.93 24.06 15.83
C ASN A 52 3.67 25.37 16.19
N LYS A 53 2.97 26.51 16.08
CA LYS A 53 3.54 27.86 16.29
C LYS A 53 3.47 28.33 17.76
N GLY A 54 3.38 27.40 18.71
CA GLY A 54 3.43 27.67 20.15
C GLY A 54 2.09 27.98 20.84
N ASN A 55 1.09 28.45 20.09
CA ASN A 55 -0.30 28.51 20.57
C ASN A 55 -1.10 27.35 19.98
N TYR A 56 -2.10 26.87 20.74
CA TYR A 56 -3.03 25.86 20.26
C TYR A 56 -3.80 26.38 19.03
N ASP A 57 -3.69 25.67 17.91
CA ASP A 57 -4.30 26.03 16.63
C ASP A 57 -5.11 24.84 16.08
N PHE A 58 -6.44 24.97 16.12
CA PHE A 58 -7.36 23.97 15.60
C PHE A 58 -7.12 23.63 14.12
N PHE A 59 -6.64 24.59 13.32
CA PHE A 59 -6.35 24.35 11.92
C PHE A 59 -5.12 23.44 11.76
N THR A 60 -4.00 23.80 12.38
CA THR A 60 -2.77 22.99 12.37
C THR A 60 -3.01 21.58 12.91
N ASP A 61 -3.74 21.46 14.03
CA ASP A 61 -4.08 20.16 14.62
C ASP A 61 -4.97 19.32 13.70
N GLY A 62 -6.00 19.91 13.09
CA GLY A 62 -6.90 19.22 12.18
C GLY A 62 -6.18 18.75 10.91
N TYR A 63 -5.36 19.62 10.31
CA TYR A 63 -4.55 19.30 9.13
C TYR A 63 -3.59 18.15 9.40
N ASN A 64 -2.82 18.21 10.49
CA ASN A 64 -1.88 17.17 10.87
C ASN A 64 -2.56 15.85 11.25
N SER A 65 -3.73 15.91 11.90
CA SER A 65 -4.53 14.73 12.24
C SER A 65 -5.10 14.05 10.99
N GLY A 66 -5.54 14.84 10.01
CA GLY A 66 -5.98 14.33 8.71
C GLY A 66 -4.88 13.58 7.97
N ILE A 67 -3.66 14.13 7.95
CA ILE A 67 -2.48 13.45 7.38
C ILE A 67 -2.24 12.12 8.11
N SER A 68 -2.26 12.10 9.44
CA SER A 68 -2.09 10.86 10.22
C SER A 68 -3.16 9.81 9.91
N ALA A 69 -4.42 10.22 9.75
CA ALA A 69 -5.50 9.28 9.43
C ALA A 69 -5.31 8.65 8.02
N CYS A 70 -4.88 9.46 7.04
CA CYS A 70 -4.54 8.97 5.71
C CYS A 70 -3.33 8.03 5.75
N GLU A 71 -2.28 8.39 6.48
CA GLU A 71 -1.08 7.57 6.68
C GLU A 71 -1.45 6.17 7.19
N ILE A 72 -2.19 6.09 8.30
CA ILE A 72 -2.66 4.82 8.88
C ILE A 72 -3.45 4.01 7.86
N SER A 73 -4.43 4.63 7.19
CA SER A 73 -5.25 3.94 6.19
C SER A 73 -4.44 3.40 5.01
N LEU A 74 -3.41 4.11 4.57
CA LEU A 74 -2.53 3.68 3.47
C LEU A 74 -1.68 2.48 3.88
N LEU A 75 -1.10 2.52 5.08
CA LEU A 75 -0.27 1.46 5.65
C LEU A 75 -1.06 0.18 5.89
N ASP A 76 -2.29 0.29 6.39
CA ASP A 76 -3.20 -0.86 6.58
C ASP A 76 -3.54 -1.55 5.25
N ASN A 77 -3.48 -0.82 4.13
CA ASN A 77 -3.65 -1.36 2.79
C ASN A 77 -2.32 -1.70 2.09
N GLY A 78 -1.20 -1.67 2.83
CA GLY A 78 0.12 -2.09 2.37
C GLY A 78 0.74 -1.15 1.34
N VAL A 79 0.37 0.13 1.34
CA VAL A 79 1.03 1.19 0.56
C VAL A 79 2.28 1.63 1.28
N LYS A 80 3.40 1.77 0.57
CA LYS A 80 4.64 2.27 1.16
C LYS A 80 4.63 3.79 1.14
N ILE A 81 5.07 4.39 2.24
CA ILE A 81 5.21 5.83 2.39
C ILE A 81 6.70 6.16 2.45
N LYS A 82 7.11 7.24 1.80
CA LYS A 82 8.50 7.69 1.76
C LYS A 82 8.94 8.13 3.16
N ASN A 83 10.09 7.62 3.61
CA ASN A 83 10.69 7.90 4.93
C ASN A 83 10.05 7.19 6.14
N GLU A 84 9.21 6.17 5.92
CA GLU A 84 9.08 5.03 6.85
C GLU A 84 10.23 4.03 6.66
#